data_AF-A0A371KKJ2-F1
#
_entry.id   AF-A0A371KKJ2-F1
#
_cell.length_a   1.000
_cell.length_b   1.000
_cell.length_c   1.000
_cell.angle_alpha   90.00
_cell.angle_beta   90.00
_cell.angle_gamma   90.00
#
_symmetry.space_group_name_H-M   'P 1'
#
loop_
_entity.id
_entity.type
_entity.pdbx_description
1 polymer ?
#
loop_
_entity_poly.entity_id
_entity_poly.type
_entity_poly.pdbx_seq_one_letter_code
_entity_poly.pdbx_strand_id
1 'polypeptide(L)'
;VRGSFPARSWHDDRFREGYAEAFGGPIRARLVELGNRIEAAWYDFDSAWNAALCRRVRAVASVPVLCEGGVRERGEMVRLLGDACDAAGMARPFYAEPELPARLLGTDTSEETRAVCESCNNCAVPQVTGATGVCRTPSVLARAGTLRK
;
A
#
# COMPACT_ATOMS: atom_id res chain seq x y z
N VAL A 1 -8.18 -2.50 -4.27
CA VAL A 1 -6.95 -2.52 -3.42
C VAL A 1 -7.35 -2.29 -1.98
N ARG A 2 -6.99 -3.19 -1.04
CA ARG A 2 -7.38 -3.04 0.38
C ARG A 2 -6.82 -1.76 1.02
N GLY A 3 -7.68 -1.05 1.75
CA GLY A 3 -7.41 0.24 2.38
C GLY A 3 -8.58 1.20 2.22
N SER A 4 -8.45 2.41 2.76
CA SER A 4 -9.52 3.41 2.75
C SER A 4 -9.81 3.95 1.35
N PHE A 5 -11.00 4.52 1.18
CA PHE A 5 -11.40 5.20 -0.06
C PHE A 5 -10.51 6.42 -0.33
N PRO A 6 -9.87 6.53 -1.51
CA PRO A 6 -8.92 7.60 -1.82
C PRO A 6 -9.64 8.88 -2.29
N ALA A 7 -10.42 9.48 -1.40
CA ALA A 7 -11.25 10.66 -1.71
C ALA A 7 -10.43 11.81 -2.33
N ARG A 8 -9.22 12.04 -1.84
CA ARG A 8 -8.35 13.10 -2.36
C ARG A 8 -7.96 12.84 -3.80
N SER A 9 -7.65 11.60 -4.18
CA SER A 9 -7.28 11.28 -5.56
C SER A 9 -8.45 11.29 -6.53
N TRP A 10 -9.64 10.87 -6.09
CA TRP A 10 -10.84 10.92 -6.92
C TRP A 10 -11.31 12.36 -7.17
N HIS A 11 -11.10 13.25 -6.19
CA HIS A 11 -11.52 14.65 -6.27
C HIS A 11 -10.39 15.61 -6.74
N ASP A 12 -9.26 15.08 -7.20
CA ASP A 12 -8.14 15.88 -7.69
C ASP A 12 -8.35 16.19 -9.18
N ASP A 13 -8.60 17.47 -9.49
CA ASP A 13 -8.92 17.93 -10.85
C ASP A 13 -7.83 17.60 -11.86
N ARG A 14 -6.57 17.45 -11.41
CA ARG A 14 -5.43 17.10 -12.27
C ARG A 14 -5.57 15.74 -12.95
N PHE A 15 -6.36 14.82 -12.38
CA PHE A 15 -6.52 13.46 -12.92
C PHE A 15 -7.87 13.23 -13.57
N ARG A 16 -8.80 14.19 -13.50
CA ARG A 16 -10.20 13.99 -13.93
C ARG A 16 -10.33 13.59 -15.39
N GLU A 17 -9.61 14.27 -16.28
CA GLU A 17 -9.59 13.96 -17.71
C GLU A 17 -8.94 12.60 -17.98
N GLY A 18 -7.80 12.33 -17.34
CA GLY A 18 -7.11 11.04 -17.43
C GLY A 18 -7.96 9.86 -16.93
N TYR A 19 -8.78 10.05 -15.90
CA TYR A 19 -9.73 9.02 -15.46
C TYR A 19 -10.83 8.79 -16.49
N ALA A 20 -11.38 9.85 -17.08
CA ALA A 20 -12.38 9.71 -18.12
C ALA A 20 -11.81 8.99 -19.34
N GLU A 21 -10.58 9.29 -19.75
CA GLU A 21 -9.88 8.58 -20.82
C GLU A 21 -9.66 7.10 -20.46
N ALA A 22 -9.00 6.85 -19.33
CA ALA A 22 -8.59 5.50 -18.92
C ALA A 22 -9.78 4.55 -18.66
N PHE A 23 -10.90 5.06 -18.15
CA PHE A 23 -12.10 4.26 -17.87
C PHE A 23 -13.13 4.29 -19.01
N GLY A 24 -12.83 4.94 -20.14
CA GLY A 24 -13.69 4.94 -21.32
C GLY A 24 -14.95 5.81 -21.19
N GLY A 25 -14.83 6.94 -20.50
CA GLY A 25 -15.80 8.03 -20.43
C GLY A 25 -16.03 8.56 -19.01
N PRO A 26 -16.56 9.80 -18.86
CA PRO A 26 -16.80 10.40 -17.54
C PRO A 26 -17.82 9.63 -16.70
N ILE A 27 -18.84 9.04 -17.32
CA ILE A 27 -19.85 8.22 -16.63
C ILE A 27 -19.21 6.95 -16.08
N ARG A 28 -18.39 6.25 -16.88
CA ARG A 28 -17.69 5.04 -16.44
C ARG A 28 -16.69 5.35 -15.32
N ALA A 29 -15.96 6.45 -15.40
CA ALA A 29 -15.10 6.91 -14.32
C ALA A 29 -15.85 7.09 -12.99
N ARG A 30 -17.05 7.68 -13.01
CA ARG A 30 -17.92 7.82 -11.83
C ARG A 30 -18.43 6.48 -11.29
N LEU A 31 -18.75 5.53 -12.17
CA LEU A 31 -19.13 4.17 -11.75
C LEU A 31 -17.95 3.45 -11.08
N VAL A 32 -16.73 3.61 -11.59
CA VAL A 32 -15.52 3.07 -10.97
C VAL A 32 -15.25 3.73 -9.61
N GLU A 33 -15.43 5.04 -9.49
CA GLU A 33 -15.34 5.76 -8.20
C GLU A 33 -16.32 5.19 -7.18
N LEU A 34 -17.59 5.02 -7.57
CA LEU A 34 -18.63 4.43 -6.72
C LEU A 34 -18.27 3.00 -6.32
N GLY A 35 -17.85 2.18 -7.28
CA GLY A 35 -17.40 0.81 -7.02
C GLY A 35 -16.22 0.76 -6.04
N ASN A 36 -15.26 1.67 -6.17
CA ASN A 36 -14.13 1.76 -5.25
C ASN A 36 -14.55 2.25 -3.85
N ARG A 37 -15.57 3.10 -3.73
CA ARG A 37 -16.14 3.49 -2.44
C ARG A 37 -16.84 2.31 -1.76
N ILE A 38 -17.60 1.51 -2.52
CA ILE A 38 -18.24 0.28 -2.02
C ILE A 38 -17.18 -0.74 -1.60
N GLU A 39 -16.16 -0.96 -2.43
CA GLU A 39 -15.01 -1.83 -2.11
C GLU A 39 -14.37 -1.42 -0.77
N ALA A 40 -14.06 -0.14 -0.59
CA ALA A 40 -13.41 0.37 0.62
C ALA A 40 -14.30 0.29 1.87
N ALA A 41 -15.63 0.29 1.72
CA ALA A 41 -16.57 0.10 2.82
C ALA A 41 -16.76 -1.38 3.18
N TRP A 42 -16.49 -2.30 2.25
CA TRP A 42 -16.72 -3.73 2.44
C TRP A 42 -15.48 -4.49 2.92
N TYR A 43 -14.28 -4.03 2.55
CA TYR A 43 -13.03 -4.65 2.98
C TYR A 43 -12.41 -3.93 4.17
N ASP A 44 -12.31 -4.64 5.29
CA ASP A 44 -11.42 -4.23 6.38
C ASP A 44 -9.94 -4.35 5.98
N PHE A 45 -9.12 -3.53 6.63
CA PHE A 45 -7.67 -3.59 6.50
C PHE A 45 -7.08 -4.45 7.62
N ASP A 46 -6.93 -5.74 7.35
CA ASP A 46 -6.05 -6.62 8.12
C ASP A 46 -4.73 -6.75 7.38
N SER A 47 -3.63 -6.35 8.01
CA SER A 47 -2.30 -6.50 7.41
C SER A 47 -1.92 -7.98 7.24
N ALA A 48 -0.93 -8.22 6.37
CA ALA A 48 -0.51 -9.55 5.95
C ALA A 48 -1.64 -10.45 5.41
N TRP A 49 -2.67 -9.91 4.76
CA TRP A 49 -3.85 -10.68 4.30
C TRP A 49 -3.52 -11.82 3.31
N ASN A 50 -2.33 -11.82 2.71
CA ASN A 50 -1.85 -12.88 1.82
C ASN A 50 -1.05 -13.98 2.56
N ALA A 51 -0.76 -13.86 3.86
CA ALA A 51 0.13 -14.76 4.57
C ALA A 51 -0.28 -16.24 4.46
N ALA A 52 -1.58 -16.54 4.57
CA ALA A 52 -2.08 -17.90 4.42
C ALA A 52 -1.89 -18.45 3.00
N LEU A 53 -2.03 -17.61 1.98
CA LEU A 53 -1.75 -17.98 0.59
C LEU A 53 -0.24 -18.20 0.39
N CYS A 54 0.61 -17.30 0.88
CA CYS A 54 2.06 -17.42 0.78
C CYS A 54 2.59 -18.66 1.49
N ARG A 55 2.07 -19.00 2.67
CA ARG A 55 2.43 -20.25 3.38
C ARG A 55 2.15 -21.50 2.54
N ARG A 56 0.98 -21.53 1.88
CA ARG A 56 0.61 -22.64 0.99
C ARG A 56 1.52 -22.72 -0.25
N VAL A 57 1.90 -21.58 -0.82
CA VAL A 57 2.83 -21.53 -1.96
C VAL A 57 4.22 -22.00 -1.52
N ARG A 58 4.73 -21.49 -0.40
CA ARG A 58 6.03 -21.84 0.16
C ARG A 58 6.15 -23.33 0.47
N ALA A 59 5.07 -23.97 0.93
CA ALA A 59 5.07 -25.41 1.22
C ALA A 59 5.34 -26.30 -0.02
N VAL A 60 5.15 -25.78 -1.24
CA VAL A 60 5.29 -26.56 -2.48
C VAL A 60 6.30 -25.97 -3.47
N ALA A 61 6.68 -24.70 -3.32
CA ALA A 61 7.64 -24.03 -4.18
C ALA A 61 9.07 -24.33 -3.74
N SER A 62 9.94 -24.67 -4.70
CA SER A 62 11.38 -24.84 -4.48
C SER A 62 12.19 -23.55 -4.59
N VAL A 63 11.51 -22.41 -4.76
CA VAL A 63 12.11 -21.08 -4.94
C VAL A 63 11.62 -20.13 -3.84
N PRO A 64 12.37 -19.05 -3.52
CA PRO A 64 11.98 -18.10 -2.49
C PRO A 64 10.60 -17.47 -2.75
N VAL A 65 9.80 -17.32 -1.69
CA VAL A 65 8.47 -16.69 -1.72
C VAL A 65 8.53 -15.32 -1.07
N LEU A 66 8.11 -14.29 -1.80
CA LEU A 66 7.98 -12.91 -1.34
C LEU A 66 6.51 -12.61 -1.00
N CYS A 67 6.21 -12.22 0.23
CA CYS A 67 4.84 -11.94 0.68
C CYS A 67 4.58 -10.44 0.78
N GLU A 68 3.81 -9.92 -0.18
CA GLU A 68 3.12 -8.63 -0.09
C GLU A 68 1.74 -8.83 0.54
N GLY A 69 1.21 -7.83 1.23
CA GLY A 69 -0.13 -7.97 1.81
C GLY A 69 -0.49 -6.88 2.80
N GLY A 70 -0.02 -5.66 2.57
CA GLY A 70 -0.29 -4.57 3.51
C GLY A 70 0.58 -4.59 4.76
N VAL A 71 1.73 -5.28 4.73
CA VAL A 71 2.69 -5.32 5.84
C VAL A 71 3.19 -3.90 6.16
N ARG A 72 3.21 -3.52 7.44
CA ARG A 72 3.63 -2.16 7.87
C ARG A 72 4.60 -2.13 9.03
N GLU A 73 4.60 -3.15 9.87
CA GLU A 73 5.27 -3.14 11.17
C GLU A 73 6.38 -4.18 11.22
N ARG A 74 7.49 -3.85 11.88
CA ARG A 74 8.65 -4.74 11.99
C ARG A 74 8.31 -6.04 12.70
N GLY A 75 7.55 -6.00 13.80
CA GLY A 75 7.13 -7.21 14.51
C GLY A 75 6.33 -8.16 13.62
N GLU A 76 5.44 -7.61 12.78
CA GLU A 76 4.72 -8.40 11.78
C GLU A 76 5.66 -9.00 10.72
N MET A 77 6.63 -8.24 10.21
CA MET A 77 7.63 -8.75 9.27
C MET A 77 8.40 -9.93 9.87
N VAL A 78 8.86 -9.80 11.12
CA VAL A 78 9.60 -10.86 11.83
C VAL A 78 8.75 -12.13 11.95
N ARG A 79 7.45 -12.01 12.27
CA ARG A 79 6.54 -13.16 12.35
C ARG A 79 6.33 -13.85 11.01
N LEU A 80 6.33 -13.10 9.90
CA LEU A 80 6.12 -13.66 8.56
C LEU A 80 7.35 -14.37 8.01
N LEU A 81 8.55 -13.86 8.34
CA LEU A 81 9.81 -14.41 7.86
C LEU A 81 10.05 -15.81 8.45
N GLY A 82 10.25 -16.80 7.57
CA GLY A 82 10.46 -18.19 7.94
C GLY A 82 9.18 -19.01 8.14
N ASP A 83 8.03 -18.37 8.40
CA ASP A 83 6.70 -19.02 8.42
C ASP A 83 6.03 -18.94 7.04
N ALA A 84 5.58 -17.74 6.66
CA ALA A 84 4.78 -17.54 5.46
C ALA A 84 5.62 -17.20 4.22
N CYS A 85 6.81 -16.63 4.41
CA CYS A 85 7.66 -16.13 3.32
C CYS A 85 9.14 -16.08 3.68
N ASP A 86 9.97 -16.00 2.65
CA ASP A 86 11.42 -15.79 2.77
C ASP A 86 11.78 -14.30 2.71
N ALA A 87 10.87 -13.46 2.21
CA ALA A 87 10.97 -12.01 2.28
C ALA A 87 9.59 -11.35 2.42
N ALA A 88 9.49 -10.36 3.32
CA ALA A 88 8.30 -9.54 3.50
C ALA A 88 8.37 -8.33 2.54
N GLY A 89 7.37 -8.24 1.66
CA GLY A 89 7.28 -7.22 0.62
C GLY A 89 6.47 -5.99 1.07
N MET A 90 6.87 -4.83 0.55
CA MET A 90 6.09 -3.60 0.62
C MET A 90 6.18 -2.83 -0.70
N ALA A 91 5.08 -2.16 -1.09
CA ALA A 91 5.08 -1.20 -2.20
C ALA A 91 4.74 0.22 -1.73
N ARG A 92 3.47 0.46 -1.38
CA ARG A 92 2.95 1.79 -0.98
C ARG A 92 3.75 2.51 0.11
N PRO A 93 4.30 1.84 1.14
CA PRO A 93 5.18 2.48 2.12
C PRO A 93 6.36 3.27 1.53
N PHE A 94 7.01 2.73 0.51
CA PHE A 94 8.18 3.38 -0.11
C PHE A 94 7.85 4.69 -0.83
N TYR A 95 6.59 4.90 -1.21
CA TYR A 95 6.17 6.18 -1.79
C TYR A 95 6.19 7.35 -0.80
N ALA A 96 6.13 7.08 0.52
CA ALA A 96 6.21 8.09 1.58
C ALA A 96 7.60 8.11 2.22
N GLU A 97 8.20 6.93 2.38
CA GLU A 97 9.46 6.71 3.08
C GLU A 97 10.47 5.97 2.19
N PRO A 98 11.21 6.67 1.32
CA PRO A 98 12.21 6.03 0.45
C PRO A 98 13.31 5.30 1.24
N GLU A 99 13.69 5.85 2.40
CA GLU A 99 14.70 5.28 3.31
C GLU A 99 14.09 4.41 4.42
N LEU A 100 12.85 3.94 4.24
CA LEU A 100 12.18 3.03 5.18
C LEU A 100 13.05 1.82 5.62
N PRO A 101 13.87 1.19 4.75
CA PRO A 101 14.69 0.05 5.18
C PRO A 101 15.68 0.41 6.29
N ALA A 102 16.27 1.62 6.27
CA ALA A 102 17.19 2.05 7.31
C ALA A 102 16.50 2.14 8.68
N ARG A 103 15.23 2.56 8.70
CA ARG A 103 14.43 2.62 9.92
C ARG A 103 13.90 1.26 10.37
N LEU A 104 13.61 0.35 9.44
CA LEU A 104 13.09 -0.97 9.78
C LEU A 104 14.17 -1.97 10.14
N LEU A 105 15.38 -1.85 9.59
CA LEU A 105 16.45 -2.85 9.71
C LEU A 105 17.58 -2.42 10.66
N GLY A 106 17.50 -1.23 11.25
CA GLY A 106 18.51 -0.72 12.18
C GLY A 106 18.64 -1.59 13.45
N THR A 107 19.82 -1.60 14.05
CA THR A 107 20.15 -2.42 15.24
C THR A 107 19.33 -2.07 16.48
N ASP A 108 18.96 -0.80 16.66
CA ASP A 108 18.19 -0.31 17.81
C ASP A 108 16.69 -0.14 17.50
N THR A 109 16.17 -0.92 16.54
CA THR A 109 14.79 -0.80 16.06
C THR A 109 13.84 -1.69 16.85
N SER A 110 12.86 -1.08 17.52
CA SER A 110 11.75 -1.77 18.19
C SER A 110 10.84 -2.52 17.21
N GLU A 111 10.24 -3.63 17.65
CA GLU A 111 9.21 -4.36 16.89
C GLU A 111 8.00 -3.49 16.51
N GLU A 112 7.67 -2.49 17.34
CA GLU A 112 6.59 -1.51 17.11
C GLU A 112 6.92 -0.51 15.98
N THR A 113 8.13 -0.55 15.44
CA THR A 113 8.52 0.36 14.36
C THR A 113 7.72 0.02 13.11
N ARG A 114 6.99 1.02 12.61
CA ARG A 114 6.10 0.89 11.46
C ARG A 114 6.26 1.99 10.43
N ALA A 115 5.89 1.66 9.20
CA ALA A 115 5.73 2.62 8.12
C ALA A 115 4.59 3.61 8.41
N VAL A 116 4.73 4.84 7.92
CA VAL A 116 3.75 5.93 8.03
C VAL A 116 2.59 5.81 7.03
N CYS A 117 2.66 4.85 6.10
CA CYS A 117 1.60 4.61 5.13
C CYS A 117 0.30 4.16 5.80
N GLU A 118 -0.72 5.01 5.75
CA GLU A 118 -2.06 4.79 6.31
C GLU A 118 -2.99 3.97 5.39
N SER A 119 -2.47 3.38 4.31
CA SER A 119 -3.27 2.60 3.34
C SER A 119 -4.46 3.36 2.72
N CYS A 120 -4.39 4.68 2.61
CA CYS A 120 -5.46 5.54 2.10
C CYS A 120 -5.67 5.48 0.57
N ASN A 121 -4.83 4.74 -0.15
CA ASN A 121 -4.90 4.54 -1.60
C ASN A 121 -4.78 5.79 -2.49
N ASN A 122 -4.49 6.98 -1.93
CA ASN A 122 -4.29 8.22 -2.72
C ASN A 122 -3.08 8.16 -3.68
N CYS A 123 -2.27 7.11 -3.57
CA CYS A 123 -1.18 6.82 -4.49
C CYS A 123 -1.61 5.95 -5.68
N ALA A 124 -2.69 5.17 -5.56
CA ALA A 124 -2.99 4.05 -6.46
C ALA A 124 -3.83 4.48 -7.67
N VAL A 125 -4.99 5.10 -7.44
CA VAL A 125 -5.94 5.45 -8.52
C VAL A 125 -5.32 6.36 -9.59
N PRO A 126 -4.53 7.40 -9.24
CA PRO A 126 -3.90 8.26 -10.27
C PRO A 126 -2.99 7.52 -11.26
N GLN A 127 -2.46 6.34 -10.91
CA GLN A 127 -1.53 5.62 -11.79
C GLN A 127 -2.20 5.12 -13.07
N VAL A 128 -3.54 4.96 -13.07
CA VAL A 128 -4.29 4.59 -14.27
C VAL A 128 -4.20 5.68 -15.36
N THR A 129 -3.89 6.92 -14.97
CA THR A 129 -3.69 8.04 -15.89
C THR A 129 -2.22 8.18 -16.32
N GLY A 130 -1.36 7.20 -16.01
CA GLY A 130 0.09 7.27 -16.21
C GLY A 130 0.84 8.09 -15.16
N ALA A 131 0.17 8.57 -14.10
CA ALA A 131 0.84 9.33 -13.05
C ALA A 131 1.84 8.45 -12.28
N THR A 132 2.95 9.04 -11.84
CA THR A 132 3.97 8.32 -11.07
C THR A 132 3.46 7.85 -9.70
N GLY A 133 4.04 6.75 -9.21
CA GLY A 133 3.79 6.22 -7.88
C GLY A 133 4.43 7.11 -6.80
N VAL A 134 3.63 7.98 -6.20
CA VAL A 134 4.06 8.88 -5.10
C VAL A 134 2.99 8.95 -4.02
N CYS A 135 3.39 9.25 -2.79
CA CYS A 135 2.44 9.54 -1.73
C CYS A 135 1.88 10.96 -1.93
N ARG A 136 0.56 11.08 -1.95
CA ARG A 136 -0.16 12.36 -2.15
C ARG A 136 -0.93 12.80 -0.90
N THR A 137 -0.65 12.20 0.25
CA THR A 137 -1.39 12.42 1.49
C THR A 137 -0.57 13.33 2.41
N PRO A 138 -1.01 14.59 2.66
CA PRO A 138 -0.22 15.56 3.42
C PRO A 138 0.13 15.11 4.84
N SER A 139 -0.79 14.49 5.58
CA SER A 139 -0.54 13.98 6.94
C SER A 139 0.58 12.94 6.96
N VAL A 140 0.51 11.97 6.04
CA VAL A 140 1.53 10.92 5.87
C VAL A 140 2.88 11.53 5.52
N LEU A 141 2.93 12.50 4.59
CA LEU A 141 4.19 13.18 4.22
C LEU A 141 4.76 14.01 5.35
N ALA A 142 3.92 14.74 6.10
CA ALA A 142 4.34 15.49 7.28
C ALA A 142 4.94 14.56 8.34
N ARG A 143 4.28 13.43 8.63
CA ARG A 143 4.79 12.42 9.56
C ARG A 143 6.12 11.82 9.08
N ALA A 144 6.22 11.47 7.80
CA ALA A 144 7.47 11.00 7.21
C ALA A 144 8.59 12.04 7.38
N GLY A 145 8.28 13.33 7.19
CA GLY A 145 9.22 14.43 7.40
C GLY A 145 9.78 14.50 8.83
N THR A 146 8.96 14.24 9.85
CA THR A 146 9.45 14.20 11.26
C THR A 146 10.40 13.04 11.57
N LEU A 147 10.53 12.08 10.66
CA LEU A 147 11.31 10.84 10.84
C LEU A 147 12.57 10.82 9.98
N ARG A 148 12.75 11.82 9.10
CA ARG A 148 13.99 12.04 8.36
C ARG A 148 14.99 12.67 9.33
N LYS A 149 16.13 12.02 9.52
CA LYS A 149 17.27 12.56 10.28
C LYS A 149 18.19 13.30 9.34
#